data_AF-A0A6P0RR53-F1
#
_entry.id   AF-A0A6P0RR53-F1
#
_cell.length_a   1.000
_cell.length_b   1.000
_cell.length_c   1.000
_cell.angle_alpha   90.00
_cell.angle_beta   90.00
_cell.angle_gamma   90.00
#
_symmetry.space_group_name_H-M   'P 1'
#
loop_
_entity.id
_entity.type
_entity.pdbx_description
1 polymer ?
#
loop_
_entity_poly.entity_id
_entity_poly.type
_entity_poly.pdbx_seq_one_letter_code
_entity_poly.pdbx_strand_id
1 'polypeptide(L)'
;YLHQAGWEIWYNPDMHSYHQIPSWRLERDYLLSLAHGCGLATCQLLLINAHSWEKPLIIIRTILGNLRRIVLHFSQYRGELKTNLIAACEMEFFWGSLLSCFYLFKRQ
;
A
#
# COMPACT_ATOMS: atom_id res chain seq x y z
N TYR A 1 -1.20 -13.60 13.85
CA TYR A 1 0.03 -13.18 13.17
C TYR A 1 0.79 -14.41 12.68
N LEU A 2 0.75 -14.71 11.38
CA LEU A 2 1.43 -15.88 10.78
C LEU A 2 2.93 -15.92 11.14
N HIS A 3 3.61 -14.77 11.10
CA HIS A 3 5.03 -14.63 11.48
C HIS A 3 5.34 -14.97 12.96
N GLN A 4 4.41 -14.71 13.89
CA GLN A 4 4.63 -14.97 15.32
C GLN A 4 4.22 -16.39 15.73
N ALA A 5 3.62 -17.15 14.82
CA ALA A 5 3.06 -18.46 15.11
C ALA A 5 4.07 -19.61 14.93
N GLY A 6 5.38 -19.30 14.83
CA GLY A 6 6.43 -20.31 14.73
C GLY A 6 6.40 -21.14 13.44
N TRP A 7 5.87 -20.58 12.35
CA TRP A 7 5.78 -21.28 11.08
C TRP A 7 7.18 -21.51 10.51
N GLU A 8 7.47 -22.76 10.17
CA GLU A 8 8.70 -23.14 9.47
C GLU A 8 8.64 -22.63 8.02
N ILE A 9 9.79 -22.28 7.45
CA ILE A 9 9.90 -21.95 6.02
C ILE A 9 10.13 -23.26 5.28
N TRP A 10 9.17 -23.67 4.46
CA TRP A 10 9.25 -24.92 3.71
C TRP A 10 9.98 -24.67 2.40
N TYR A 11 11.13 -25.31 2.21
CA TYR A 11 11.88 -25.28 0.96
C TYR A 11 11.62 -26.57 0.18
N ASN A 12 11.16 -26.43 -1.07
CA ASN A 12 10.96 -27.55 -1.99
C ASN A 12 11.68 -27.25 -3.32
N PRO A 13 12.90 -27.76 -3.53
CA PRO A 13 13.68 -27.48 -4.74
C PRO A 13 13.04 -28.07 -6.01
N ASP A 14 12.26 -29.14 -5.87
CA ASP A 14 11.60 -29.82 -6.99
C ASP A 14 10.26 -29.17 -7.37
N MET A 15 9.84 -28.13 -6.64
CA MET A 15 8.59 -27.43 -6.93
C MET A 15 8.76 -26.51 -8.15
N HIS A 16 8.14 -26.92 -9.26
CA HIS A 16 8.06 -26.10 -10.46
C HIS A 16 6.70 -25.41 -10.51
N SER A 17 6.69 -24.09 -10.71
CA SER A 17 5.46 -23.33 -10.98
C SER A 17 5.55 -22.65 -12.34
N TYR A 18 4.40 -22.55 -13.01
CA TYR A 18 4.28 -21.87 -14.30
C TYR A 18 3.79 -20.44 -14.12
N HIS A 19 3.93 -19.62 -15.15
CA HIS A 19 3.42 -18.26 -15.14
C HIS A 19 1.89 -18.25 -15.07
N GLN A 20 1.35 -17.75 -13.96
CA GLN A 20 -0.09 -17.68 -13.69
C GLN A 20 -0.63 -16.24 -13.75
N ILE A 21 0.14 -15.28 -14.27
CA ILE A 21 -0.28 -13.87 -14.33
C ILE A 21 -0.96 -13.63 -15.68
N PRO A 22 -2.30 -13.47 -15.73
CA PRO A 22 -3.00 -13.12 -16.94
C PRO A 22 -2.70 -11.67 -17.35
N SER A 23 -2.83 -11.37 -18.64
CA SER A 23 -2.50 -10.07 -19.23
C SER A 23 -3.24 -8.90 -18.59
N TRP A 24 -4.50 -9.07 -18.20
CA TRP A 24 -5.30 -8.02 -17.59
C TRP A 24 -4.74 -7.51 -16.24
N ARG A 25 -3.88 -8.31 -15.56
CA ARG A 25 -3.17 -7.82 -14.36
C ARG A 25 -2.07 -6.80 -14.67
N LEU A 26 -1.79 -6.55 -15.94
CA LEU A 26 -0.87 -5.51 -16.41
C LEU A 26 -1.62 -4.32 -16.99
N GLU A 27 -2.95 -4.34 -16.99
CA GLU A 27 -3.77 -3.24 -17.46
C GLU A 27 -3.93 -2.17 -16.38
N ARG A 28 -4.16 -0.94 -16.85
CA ARG A 28 -4.24 0.27 -16.02
C ARG A 28 -5.17 0.10 -14.82
N ASP A 29 -6.39 -0.35 -15.04
CA ASP A 29 -7.41 -0.39 -13.98
C ASP A 29 -7.03 -1.36 -12.87
N TYR A 30 -6.44 -2.51 -13.23
CA TYR A 30 -5.92 -3.45 -12.23
C TYR A 30 -4.77 -2.85 -11.45
N LEU A 31 -3.80 -2.22 -12.13
CA LEU A 31 -2.62 -1.65 -11.48
C LEU A 31 -2.97 -0.50 -10.53
N LEU A 32 -3.96 0.32 -10.90
CA LEU A 32 -4.48 1.37 -10.02
C LEU A 32 -5.16 0.79 -8.79
N SER A 33 -6.03 -0.22 -8.98
CA SER A 33 -6.68 -0.91 -7.86
C SER A 33 -5.66 -1.59 -6.95
N LEU A 34 -4.63 -2.22 -7.52
CA LEU A 34 -3.54 -2.85 -6.79
C LEU A 34 -2.74 -1.82 -5.98
N ALA A 35 -2.35 -0.70 -6.59
CA ALA A 35 -1.61 0.37 -5.92
C ALA A 35 -2.41 0.97 -4.77
N HIS A 36 -3.71 1.21 -4.98
CA HIS A 36 -4.62 1.67 -3.94
C HIS A 36 -4.71 0.67 -2.78
N GLY A 37 -4.90 -0.62 -3.09
CA GLY A 37 -4.96 -1.70 -2.10
C GLY A 37 -3.67 -1.84 -1.29
N CYS A 38 -2.51 -1.74 -1.94
CA CYS A 38 -1.22 -1.69 -1.26
C CYS A 38 -1.12 -0.50 -0.29
N GLY A 39 -1.61 0.67 -0.72
CA GLY A 39 -1.67 1.85 0.14
C GLY A 39 -2.58 1.62 1.36
N LEU A 40 -3.75 1.02 1.17
CA LEU A 40 -4.69 0.73 2.27
C LEU A 40 -4.10 -0.18 3.37
N ALA A 41 -3.10 -1.01 3.04
CA ALA A 41 -2.44 -1.86 4.03
C ALA A 41 -1.36 -1.12 4.86
N THR A 42 -0.92 0.07 4.43
CA THR A 42 0.24 0.78 4.98
C THR A 42 0.15 1.00 6.49
N CYS A 43 -0.89 1.67 7.02
CA CYS A 43 -0.96 1.92 8.47
C CYS A 43 -1.07 0.61 9.27
N GLN A 44 -1.78 -0.41 8.79
CA GLN A 44 -1.87 -1.69 9.48
C GLN A 44 -0.50 -2.39 9.57
N LEU A 45 0.28 -2.38 8.49
CA LEU A 45 1.62 -2.97 8.46
C LEU A 45 2.61 -2.21 9.35
N LEU A 46 2.56 -0.88 9.35
CA LEU A 46 3.44 -0.08 10.22
C LEU A 46 3.15 -0.30 11.71
N LEU A 47 1.88 -0.50 12.06
CA LEU A 47 1.46 -0.68 13.45
C LEU A 47 1.61 -2.11 13.97
N ILE A 48 1.91 -3.08 13.09
CA ILE A 48 1.98 -4.50 13.44
C ILE A 48 3.03 -4.80 14.52
N ASN A 49 4.14 -4.06 14.47
CA ASN A 49 5.28 -4.20 15.37
C ASN A 49 5.45 -2.99 16.30
N ALA A 50 4.53 -2.02 16.25
CA ALA A 50 4.64 -0.79 17.03
C ALA A 50 4.12 -0.97 18.45
N HIS A 51 4.84 -0.42 19.42
CA HIS A 51 4.36 -0.36 20.80
C HIS A 51 3.12 0.56 20.89
N SER A 52 2.24 0.30 21.86
CA SER A 52 0.97 1.04 22.01
C SER A 52 1.13 2.56 22.08
N TRP A 53 2.24 3.06 22.64
CA TRP A 53 2.55 4.48 22.72
C TRP A 53 3.11 5.07 21.41
N GLU A 54 3.74 4.26 20.55
CA GLU A 54 4.29 4.68 19.25
C GLU A 54 3.19 4.81 18.19
N LYS A 55 2.10 4.04 18.34
CA LYS A 55 0.97 4.02 17.39
C LYS A 55 0.45 5.42 17.03
N PRO A 56 0.10 6.30 17.99
CA PRO A 56 -0.37 7.65 17.64
C PRO A 56 0.66 8.46 16.86
N LEU A 57 1.95 8.34 17.20
CA LEU A 57 3.02 9.04 16.49
C LEU A 57 3.17 8.55 15.05
N ILE A 58 3.14 7.23 14.83
CA ILE A 58 3.23 6.63 13.50
C ILE A 58 2.02 7.03 12.64
N ILE A 59 0.82 7.05 13.21
CA ILE A 59 -0.40 7.47 12.52
C ILE A 59 -0.26 8.92 12.05
N ILE A 60 0.12 9.84 12.93
CA ILE A 60 0.28 11.27 12.60
C ILE A 60 1.34 11.45 11.50
N ARG A 61 2.50 10.80 11.65
CA ARG A 61 3.57 10.87 10.65
C ARG A 61 3.14 10.34 9.29
N THR A 62 2.34 9.28 9.27
CA THR A 62 1.83 8.68 8.03
C THR A 62 0.83 9.61 7.34
N ILE A 63 -0.09 10.22 8.09
CA ILE A 63 -1.06 11.18 7.55
C ILE A 63 -0.34 12.40 6.95
N LEU A 64 0.53 13.05 7.73
CA LEU A 64 1.24 14.25 7.28
C LEU A 64 2.18 13.96 6.11
N GLY A 65 2.88 12.82 6.15
CA GLY A 65 3.79 12.40 5.09
C GLY A 65 3.08 12.16 3.76
N ASN A 66 1.96 11.43 3.78
CA ASN A 66 1.19 11.18 2.56
C ASN A 66 0.48 12.43 2.07
N LEU A 67 -0.04 13.28 2.95
CA LEU A 67 -0.65 14.55 2.55
C LEU A 67 0.36 15.45 1.82
N ARG A 68 1.58 15.58 2.37
CA ARG A 68 2.66 16.31 1.70
C ARG A 68 2.97 15.73 0.32
N ARG A 69 3.07 14.40 0.21
CA ARG A 69 3.34 13.73 -1.07
C ARG A 69 2.24 13.98 -2.08
N ILE A 70 0.97 13.89 -1.68
CA ILE A 70 -0.18 14.18 -2.54
C ILE A 70 -0.10 15.61 -3.07
N VAL A 71 0.13 16.60 -2.19
CA VAL A 71 0.24 18.02 -2.60
C VAL A 71 1.39 18.24 -3.58
N LEU A 72 2.57 17.68 -3.30
CA LEU A 72 3.71 17.78 -4.20
C LEU A 72 3.45 17.10 -5.54
N HIS A 73 2.80 15.93 -5.52
CA HIS A 73 2.47 15.15 -6.71
C HIS A 73 1.47 15.88 -7.60
N PHE A 74 0.44 16.50 -7.02
CA PHE A 74 -0.47 17.40 -7.74
C PHE A 74 0.27 18.58 -8.38
N SER A 75 1.26 19.16 -7.69
CA SER A 75 2.06 20.27 -8.20
C SER A 75 3.01 19.88 -9.33
N GLN A 76 3.57 18.66 -9.26
CA GLN A 76 4.54 18.13 -10.22
C GLN A 76 3.87 17.68 -11.51
N TYR A 77 2.75 16.95 -11.43
CA TYR A 77 2.13 16.33 -12.60
C TYR A 77 1.00 17.15 -13.22
N ARG A 78 0.50 18.21 -12.56
CA ARG A 78 -0.40 19.27 -13.09
C ARG A 78 -1.55 18.81 -14.02
N GLY A 79 -2.06 17.59 -13.88
CA GLY A 79 -3.13 17.03 -14.72
C GLY A 79 -2.74 15.86 -15.63
N GLU A 80 -1.46 15.49 -15.72
CA GLU A 80 -0.95 14.34 -16.49
C GLU A 80 -1.26 12.96 -15.87
N LEU A 81 -2.04 12.92 -14.78
CA LEU A 81 -2.44 11.66 -14.11
C LEU A 81 -3.27 10.73 -15.02
N LYS A 82 -3.86 11.27 -16.10
CA LYS A 82 -4.59 10.45 -17.07
C LYS A 82 -3.66 9.75 -18.07
N THR A 83 -2.56 10.39 -18.43
CA THR A 83 -1.64 9.92 -19.47
C THR A 83 -0.48 9.10 -18.88
N ASN A 84 -0.03 9.45 -17.68
CA ASN A 84 1.07 8.77 -17.02
C ASN A 84 0.56 7.75 -15.99
N LEU A 85 0.63 6.47 -16.37
CA LEU A 85 0.21 5.33 -15.54
C LEU A 85 0.97 5.26 -14.21
N ILE A 86 2.28 5.53 -14.22
CA ILE A 86 3.13 5.45 -13.02
C ILE A 86 2.69 6.53 -12.03
N ALA A 87 2.54 7.77 -12.50
CA ALA A 87 2.06 8.89 -11.69
C ALA A 87 0.67 8.60 -11.09
N ALA A 88 -0.22 7.96 -11.86
CA ALA A 88 -1.54 7.57 -11.38
C ALA A 88 -1.48 6.49 -10.28
N CYS A 89 -0.61 5.48 -10.43
CA CYS A 89 -0.43 4.44 -9.42
C CYS A 89 0.16 5.00 -8.12
N GLU A 90 1.14 5.90 -8.21
CA GLU A 90 1.71 6.58 -7.04
C GLU A 90 0.65 7.39 -6.29
N MET A 91 -0.19 8.14 -7.01
CA MET A 91 -1.27 8.91 -6.41
C MET A 91 -2.27 8.00 -5.69
N GLU A 92 -2.70 6.91 -6.34
CA GLU A 92 -3.58 5.91 -5.71
C GLU A 92 -2.95 5.28 -4.46
N PHE A 93 -1.65 4.99 -4.49
CA PHE A 93 -0.93 4.48 -3.33
C PHE A 93 -0.87 5.49 -2.18
N PHE A 94 -0.60 6.77 -2.45
CA PHE A 94 -0.56 7.80 -1.41
C PHE A 94 -1.96 8.06 -0.84
N TRP A 95 -2.98 8.05 -1.69
CA TRP A 95 -4.37 8.21 -1.29
C TRP A 95 -4.84 7.04 -0.42
N GLY A 96 -4.60 5.81 -0.86
CA GLY A 96 -4.85 4.60 -0.07
C GLY A 96 -4.09 4.61 1.25
N SER A 97 -2.82 5.02 1.25
CA SER A 97 -2.00 5.13 2.47
C SER A 97 -2.53 6.16 3.46
N LEU A 98 -3.03 7.30 2.97
CA LEU A 98 -3.70 8.31 3.81
C LEU A 98 -4.99 7.74 4.43
N LEU A 99 -5.80 7.06 3.62
CA LEU A 99 -7.06 6.45 4.06
C LEU A 99 -6.86 5.27 5.01
N SER A 100 -5.76 4.52 4.87
CA SER A 100 -5.47 3.33 5.68
C SER A 100 -5.55 3.59 7.19
N CYS A 101 -5.13 4.77 7.63
CA CYS A 101 -5.17 5.16 9.02
C CYS A 101 -6.60 5.39 9.53
N PHE A 102 -7.54 5.83 8.68
CA PHE A 102 -8.95 5.98 9.05
C PHE A 102 -9.69 4.64 9.12
N TYR A 103 -9.33 3.68 8.25
CA TYR A 103 -9.91 2.34 8.27
C TYR A 103 -9.60 1.55 9.55
N LEU A 104 -8.47 1.83 10.21
CA LEU A 104 -8.14 1.24 11.51
C LEU A 104 -9.17 1.62 12.58
N PHE A 105 -9.67 2.85 12.57
CA PHE A 105 -10.68 3.30 13.53
C PHE A 105 -12.08 2.73 13.25
N LYS A 106 -12.36 2.29 12.01
CA LYS A 106 -13.66 1.70 11.63
C LYS A 106 -13.77 0.22 12.01
N ARG A 107 -12.64 -0.45 12.23
CA ARG A 107 -12.57 -1.91 12.48
C ARG A 107 -12.42 -2.25 13.98
N GLN A 108 -12.33 -1.25 14.84
CA GLN A 108 -12.44 -1.36 16.30
C GLN A 108 -13.86 -0.97 16.73
#